data_AF-A0A923V5I0-F1
#
_entry.id   AF-A0A923V5I0-F1
#
_cell.length_a   1.000
_cell.length_b   1.000
_cell.length_c   1.000
_cell.angle_alpha   90.00
_cell.angle_beta   90.00
_cell.angle_gamma   90.00
#
_symmetry.space_group_name_H-M   'P 1'
#
loop_
_entity.id
_entity.type
_entity.pdbx_description
1 polymer ?
#
loop_
_entity_poly.entity_id
_entity_poly.type
_entity_poly.pdbx_seq_one_letter_code
_entity_poly.pdbx_strand_id
1 'polypeptide(L)'
;MFLNARFVITELSSICESRFHAYNYYPNARGAQEKFQEITRLRYQLKEISKMEVNRFQIIELLRLEMGFHTLAGSPTRKMHQTYMKKVNGIFDACRAYLGRVKQW
;
A
#
# COMPACT_ATOMS: atom_id res chain seq x y z
N MET A 1 5.57 15.48 10.52
CA MET A 1 4.75 15.76 9.32
C MET A 1 3.69 14.66 9.26
N PHE A 2 2.41 14.97 9.51
CA PHE A 2 1.34 13.96 9.50
C PHE A 2 1.04 13.53 8.07
N LEU A 3 1.24 12.26 7.74
CA LEU A 3 0.88 11.71 6.43
C LEU A 3 -0.64 11.47 6.42
N ASN A 4 -1.35 12.20 5.56
CA ASN A 4 -2.79 12.03 5.35
C ASN A 4 -3.04 10.70 4.58
N ALA A 5 -4.10 9.96 4.89
CA ALA A 5 -4.48 8.71 4.21
C ALA A 5 -4.50 8.86 2.66
N ARG A 6 -4.89 10.05 2.16
CA ARG A 6 -4.85 10.36 0.74
C ARG A 6 -3.43 10.31 0.16
N PHE A 7 -2.43 10.81 0.88
CA PHE A 7 -1.02 10.75 0.49
C PHE A 7 -0.53 9.30 0.43
N VAL A 8 -0.89 8.49 1.43
CA VAL A 8 -0.57 7.05 1.46
C VAL A 8 -1.15 6.33 0.25
N ILE A 9 -2.42 6.56 -0.06
CA ILE A 9 -3.10 5.95 -1.23
C ILE A 9 -2.36 6.33 -2.53
N THR A 10 -2.00 7.61 -2.70
CA THR A 10 -1.23 8.07 -3.87
C THR A 10 0.12 7.37 -4.00
N GLU A 11 0.88 7.26 -2.91
CA GLU A 11 2.16 6.55 -2.92
C GLU A 11 2.01 5.06 -3.25
N LEU A 12 1.06 4.37 -2.63
CA LEU A 12 0.82 2.95 -2.88
C LEU A 12 0.37 2.70 -4.33
N SER A 13 -0.45 3.59 -4.87
CA SER A 13 -0.88 3.54 -6.27
C SER A 13 0.29 3.69 -7.24
N SER A 14 1.21 4.62 -6.96
CA SER A 14 2.42 4.83 -7.77
C SER A 14 3.35 3.61 -7.78
N ILE A 15 3.52 2.93 -6.63
CA ILE A 15 4.30 1.68 -6.55
C ILE A 15 3.65 0.60 -7.42
N CYS A 16 2.34 0.43 -7.26
CA CYS A 16 1.57 -0.56 -8.00
C CYS A 16 1.70 -0.35 -9.51
N GLU A 17 1.58 0.90 -9.97
CA GLU A 17 1.79 1.28 -11.38
C GLU A 17 3.22 0.94 -11.83
N SER A 18 4.24 1.43 -11.11
CA SER A 18 5.65 1.20 -11.44
C SER A 18 5.99 -0.28 -11.57
N ARG A 19 5.51 -1.10 -10.64
CA ARG A 19 5.76 -2.54 -10.61
C ARG A 19 4.91 -3.30 -11.64
N PHE A 20 3.68 -2.88 -11.89
CA PHE A 20 2.86 -3.44 -12.96
C PHE A 20 3.54 -3.25 -14.31
N HIS A 21 4.06 -2.04 -14.58
CA HIS A 21 4.87 -1.79 -15.77
C HIS A 21 6.11 -2.69 -15.82
N ALA A 22 6.88 -2.76 -14.73
CA ALA A 22 8.07 -3.60 -14.68
C ALA A 22 7.77 -5.07 -15.01
N TYR A 23 6.71 -5.66 -14.45
CA TYR A 23 6.35 -7.05 -14.76
C TYR A 23 5.80 -7.23 -16.17
N ASN A 24 5.14 -6.21 -16.74
CA ASN A 24 4.67 -6.25 -18.12
C ASN A 24 5.83 -6.25 -19.14
N TYR A 25 6.96 -5.58 -18.81
CA TYR A 25 8.16 -5.58 -19.65
C TYR A 25 8.99 -6.88 -19.53
N TYR A 26 8.86 -7.64 -18.44
CA TYR A 26 9.61 -8.87 -18.20
C TYR A 26 8.68 -10.06 -17.88
N PRO A 27 7.76 -10.45 -18.79
CA PRO A 27 6.73 -11.45 -18.52
C PRO A 27 7.28 -12.85 -18.28
N ASN A 28 8.47 -13.15 -18.81
CA ASN A 28 9.11 -14.47 -18.71
C ASN A 28 9.98 -14.65 -17.45
N ALA A 29 10.06 -13.63 -16.59
CA ALA A 29 10.81 -13.77 -15.33
C ALA A 29 10.11 -14.77 -14.40
N ARG A 30 10.90 -15.59 -13.69
CA ARG A 30 10.36 -16.62 -12.78
C ARG A 30 9.45 -15.97 -11.72
N GLY A 31 8.21 -16.46 -11.62
CA GLY A 31 7.18 -15.92 -10.71
C GLY A 31 6.60 -14.56 -11.14
N ALA A 32 6.87 -14.07 -12.34
CA ALA A 32 6.31 -12.81 -12.83
C ALA A 32 4.79 -12.88 -12.95
N GLN A 33 4.22 -14.01 -13.37
CA GLN A 33 2.78 -14.17 -13.52
C GLN A 33 2.03 -14.08 -12.17
N GLU A 34 2.51 -14.76 -11.13
CA GLU A 34 1.95 -14.68 -9.78
C GLU A 34 2.03 -13.25 -9.22
N LYS A 35 3.19 -12.61 -9.39
CA LYS A 35 3.38 -11.20 -8.97
C LYS A 35 2.53 -10.23 -9.78
N PHE A 36 2.27 -10.52 -11.05
CA PHE A 36 1.40 -9.72 -11.91
C PHE A 36 -0.07 -9.85 -11.50
N GLN A 37 -0.52 -11.06 -11.17
CA GLN A 37 -1.87 -11.28 -10.62
C GLN A 37 -2.04 -10.57 -9.28
N GLU A 38 -1.07 -10.72 -8.38
CA GLU A 38 -1.11 -10.07 -7.07
C GLU A 38 -1.11 -8.54 -7.20
N ILE A 39 -0.27 -7.97 -8.05
CA ILE A 39 -0.26 -6.51 -8.19
C ILE A 39 -1.51 -5.97 -8.88
N THR A 40 -2.11 -6.74 -9.77
CA THR A 40 -3.40 -6.40 -10.37
C THR A 40 -4.49 -6.40 -9.29
N ARG A 41 -4.50 -7.40 -8.39
CA ARG A 41 -5.40 -7.44 -7.23
C ARG A 41 -5.24 -6.21 -6.34
N LEU A 42 -4.01 -5.86 -5.96
CA LEU A 42 -3.74 -4.68 -5.11
C LEU A 42 -4.15 -3.37 -5.78
N ARG A 43 -3.96 -3.23 -7.10
CA ARG A 43 -4.42 -2.05 -7.87
C ARG A 43 -5.94 -1.87 -7.76
N TYR A 44 -6.70 -2.94 -7.94
CA TYR A 44 -8.15 -2.89 -7.80
C TYR A 44 -8.58 -2.53 -6.37
N GLN A 45 -7.98 -3.16 -5.36
CA GLN A 45 -8.30 -2.88 -3.96
C GLN A 45 -7.98 -1.42 -3.58
N LEU A 46 -6.83 -0.88 -4.01
CA LEU A 46 -6.49 0.53 -3.80
C LEU A 46 -7.48 1.49 -4.46
N LYS A 47 -7.94 1.15 -5.68
CA LYS A 47 -8.95 1.95 -6.38
C LYS A 47 -10.25 1.99 -5.59
N GLU A 48 -10.71 0.86 -5.05
CA GLU A 48 -11.93 0.82 -4.23
C GLU A 48 -11.74 1.59 -2.91
N ILE A 49 -10.62 1.42 -2.23
CA ILE A 49 -10.30 2.17 -1.00
C ILE A 49 -10.23 3.67 -1.24
N SER A 50 -9.69 4.09 -2.38
CA SER A 50 -9.59 5.53 -2.73
C SER A 50 -10.94 6.23 -2.85
N LYS A 51 -12.00 5.47 -3.08
CA LYS A 51 -13.38 5.98 -3.15
C LYS A 51 -14.08 5.99 -1.80
N MET A 52 -13.52 5.34 -0.78
CA MET A 52 -14.11 5.31 0.57
C MET A 52 -13.98 6.67 1.24
N GLU A 53 -14.95 7.01 2.09
CA GLU A 53 -14.81 8.14 3.00
C GLU A 53 -13.65 7.92 3.97
N VAL A 54 -12.96 9.00 4.34
CA VAL A 54 -11.82 8.94 5.27
C VAL A 54 -12.34 8.69 6.68
N ASN A 55 -12.45 7.42 7.01
CA ASN A 55 -12.92 6.93 8.31
C ASN A 55 -12.09 5.70 8.75
N ARG A 56 -12.39 5.17 9.93
CA ARG A 56 -11.71 3.99 10.47
C ARG A 56 -11.70 2.77 9.55
N PHE A 57 -12.70 2.62 8.68
CA PHE A 57 -12.80 1.47 7.77
C PHE A 57 -11.84 1.59 6.60
N GLN A 58 -11.69 2.77 6.00
CA GLN A 58 -10.68 3.00 4.95
C GLN A 58 -9.27 2.71 5.47
N ILE A 59 -9.01 3.06 6.73
CA ILE A 59 -7.74 2.80 7.41
C ILE A 59 -7.50 1.30 7.63
N ILE A 60 -8.52 0.56 8.07
CA ILE A 60 -8.42 -0.91 8.24
C ILE A 60 -8.15 -1.60 6.89
N GLU A 61 -8.82 -1.16 5.84
CA GLU A 61 -8.61 -1.73 4.50
C GLU A 61 -7.21 -1.41 3.96
N LEU A 62 -6.65 -0.22 4.25
CA LEU A 62 -5.25 0.11 3.95
C LEU A 62 -4.25 -0.80 4.69
N LEU A 63 -4.52 -1.11 5.97
CA LEU A 63 -3.70 -2.04 6.75
C LEU A 63 -3.75 -3.47 6.21
N ARG A 64 -4.92 -3.94 5.75
CA ARG A 64 -5.06 -5.27 5.14
C ARG A 64 -4.30 -5.38 3.81
N LEU A 65 -4.20 -4.29 3.07
CA LEU A 65 -3.52 -4.21 1.79
C LEU A 65 -1.99 -4.27 1.92
N GLU A 66 -1.47 -3.81 3.04
CA GLU A 66 -0.03 -3.75 3.34
C GLU A 66 0.62 -5.14 3.28
N MET A 67 -0.06 -6.20 3.75
CA MET A 67 0.44 -7.57 3.67
C MET A 67 0.65 -8.05 2.23
N GLY A 68 -0.18 -7.60 1.28
CA GLY A 68 -0.02 -7.94 -0.14
C GLY A 68 1.18 -7.23 -0.79
N PHE A 69 1.58 -6.05 -0.29
CA PHE A 69 2.83 -5.43 -0.72
C PHE A 69 4.06 -6.17 -0.21
N HIS A 70 3.97 -6.85 0.93
CA HIS A 70 5.05 -7.65 1.47
C HIS A 70 5.33 -8.90 0.59
N THR A 71 4.30 -9.51 0.00
CA THR A 71 4.45 -10.69 -0.88
C THR A 71 5.02 -10.32 -2.26
N LEU A 72 4.76 -9.10 -2.75
CA LEU A 72 5.35 -8.57 -3.98
C LEU A 72 6.84 -8.24 -3.85
N ALA A 73 7.31 -7.97 -2.64
CA ALA A 73 8.71 -7.73 -2.31
C ALA A 73 9.45 -9.06 -2.19
N GLY A 74 9.60 -9.80 -3.30
CA GLY A 74 10.48 -10.97 -3.34
C GLY A 74 11.86 -10.60 -2.79
N SER A 75 12.21 -11.17 -1.62
CA SER A 75 13.40 -10.91 -0.82
C SER A 75 13.79 -9.42 -0.74
N PRO A 76 13.24 -8.64 0.21
CA PRO A 76 13.49 -7.21 0.25
C PRO A 76 14.97 -6.97 0.50
N THR A 77 15.63 -6.30 -0.45
CA THR A 77 16.89 -5.62 -0.14
C THR A 77 16.66 -4.69 1.05
N ARG A 78 17.69 -4.43 1.86
CA ARG A 78 17.59 -3.58 3.06
C ARG A 78 16.88 -2.24 2.77
N LYS A 79 17.08 -1.67 1.58
CA LYS A 79 16.44 -0.46 1.08
C LYS A 79 14.92 -0.62 0.82
N MET A 80 14.50 -1.76 0.28
CA MET A 80 13.08 -2.08 0.11
C MET A 80 12.37 -2.29 1.45
N HIS A 81 13.01 -3.00 2.38
CA HIS A 81 12.45 -3.19 3.72
C HIS A 81 12.33 -1.85 4.47
N GLN A 82 13.35 -0.98 4.40
CA GLN A 82 13.26 0.37 4.99
C GLN A 82 12.14 1.22 4.36
N THR A 83 11.98 1.17 3.03
CA THR A 83 10.92 1.90 2.34
C THR A 83 9.54 1.37 2.74
N TYR A 84 9.40 0.06 2.89
CA TYR A 84 8.21 -0.60 3.39
C TYR A 84 7.91 -0.16 4.82
N MET A 85 8.84 -0.32 5.76
CA MET A 85 8.65 0.07 7.17
C MET A 85 8.30 1.56 7.33
N LYS A 86 8.89 2.45 6.53
CA LYS A 86 8.52 3.87 6.51
C LYS A 86 7.06 4.10 6.12
N LYS A 87 6.53 3.32 5.17
CA LYS A 87 5.13 3.39 4.71
C LYS A 87 4.15 2.80 5.71
N VAL A 88 4.51 1.67 6.31
CA VAL A 88 3.78 1.05 7.42
C VAL A 88 3.63 2.06 8.57
N ASN A 89 4.75 2.68 8.99
CA ASN A 89 4.73 3.71 10.02
C ASN A 89 3.85 4.90 9.63
N GLY A 90 3.88 5.34 8.37
CA GLY A 90 2.99 6.39 7.86
C GLY A 90 1.50 6.03 7.94
N ILE A 91 1.14 4.77 7.67
CA ILE A 91 -0.22 4.26 7.85
C ILE A 91 -0.60 4.31 9.33
N PHE A 92 0.24 3.77 10.22
CA PHE A 92 -0.01 3.78 11.67
C PHE A 92 -0.12 5.20 12.24
N ASP A 93 0.66 6.16 11.74
CA ASP A 93 0.55 7.56 12.16
C ASP A 93 -0.76 8.20 11.70
N ALA A 94 -1.25 7.86 10.51
CA ALA A 94 -2.59 8.26 10.06
C ALA A 94 -3.69 7.64 10.94
N CYS A 95 -3.54 6.36 11.33
CA CYS A 95 -4.44 5.69 12.27
C CYS A 95 -4.49 6.41 13.62
N ARG A 96 -3.32 6.73 14.20
CA ARG A 96 -3.19 7.43 15.49
C ARG A 96 -3.81 8.82 15.43
N ALA A 97 -3.58 9.56 14.34
CA ALA A 97 -4.14 10.89 14.16
C ALA A 97 -5.67 10.86 14.11
N TYR A 98 -6.25 9.87 13.43
CA TYR A 98 -7.71 9.68 13.39
C TYR A 98 -8.27 9.34 14.78
N LEU A 99 -7.69 8.37 15.49
CA LEU A 99 -8.13 7.98 16.83
C LEU A 99 -7.95 9.08 17.88
N GLY A 100 -6.90 9.91 17.75
CA GLY A 100 -6.66 11.05 18.63
C GLY A 100 -7.72 12.15 18.53
N ARG A 101 -8.26 12.39 17.32
CA ARG A 101 -9.39 13.32 17.13
C ARG A 101 -10.69 12.82 17.76
N VAL A 102 -10.89 11.50 17.81
CA VAL A 102 -12.09 10.88 18.41
C VAL A 102 -12.10 10.98 19.94
N LYS A 103 -10.94 11.15 20.59
CA LYS A 103 -10.82 11.30 22.06
C LYS A 103 -11.02 12.73 22.59
N GLN A 104 -11.23 13.73 21.72
CA GLN A 104 -11.42 15.13 22.13
C GLN A 104 -12.90 15.53 22.36
N TRP A 105 -13.76 14.57 22.68
CA TRP A 105 -15.17 14.79 23.04
C TRP A 105 -15.40 14.43 24.51
#